data_AF-A0A268K7U3-F1
#
_entry.id   AF-A0A268K7U3-F1
#
_cell.length_a   1.000
_cell.length_b   1.000
_cell.length_c   1.000
_cell.angle_alpha   90.00
_cell.angle_beta   90.00
_cell.angle_gamma   90.00
#
_symmetry.space_group_name_H-M   'P 1'
#
loop_
_entity.id
_entity.type
_entity.pdbx_description
1 polymer ?
#
loop_
_entity_poly.entity_id
_entity_poly.type
_entity_poly.pdbx_seq_one_letter_code
_entity_poly.pdbx_strand_id
1 'polypeptide(L)'
;MKHKFTKYLGRVTENLELGFEEKYIYIHYTKGKTEKTACILKNNDKTKSEYLESFFEENKVSEEMKKEVRKFLNNEKNFNDQHWNEFSNFLMKTLSLNMVFGLTIALTVFGFYKLGFFLDAQFDFQPWLTVIFTFIGIGIGGLTGYVMVQKYFKKPVKDISQKDFDIERVQKETNDHPIIDVTIDQVRKAVRQFSDNLPKGVYRTIIVQDDNSIDFKQLANILGGIPSNRYYMSKETYDLFEEKDKKIPVEMDMVQKAVDLFVKEHKEYPMLRFDPNRRVNYYQLLQEKHLKSAPETQFYITELDGLITHIKPEKRKMENSSH
;
A
#
# COMPACT_ATOMS: atom_id res chain seq x y z
N MET A 1 11.07 -8.32 -14.39
CA MET A 1 10.05 -9.22 -13.79
C MET A 1 10.09 -10.54 -14.53
N LYS A 2 10.09 -11.70 -13.83
CA LYS A 2 10.14 -13.03 -14.44
C LYS A 2 8.75 -13.69 -14.37
N HIS A 3 8.24 -14.16 -15.49
CA HIS A 3 6.94 -14.82 -15.60
C HIS A 3 7.09 -16.22 -16.14
N LYS A 4 6.46 -17.19 -15.47
CA LYS A 4 6.53 -18.61 -15.84
C LYS A 4 5.17 -19.09 -16.34
N PHE A 5 5.19 -19.79 -17.46
CA PHE A 5 4.08 -20.45 -18.12
C PHE A 5 4.34 -21.96 -18.09
N THR A 6 3.32 -22.75 -17.75
CA THR A 6 3.42 -24.22 -17.72
C THR A 6 2.20 -24.81 -18.41
N LYS A 7 2.42 -25.72 -19.36
CA LYS A 7 1.39 -26.47 -20.08
C LYS A 7 1.64 -27.96 -20.02
N TYR A 8 0.55 -28.71 -19.89
CA TYR A 8 0.56 -30.16 -19.87
C TYR A 8 0.01 -30.67 -21.21
N LEU A 9 0.91 -31.12 -22.08
CA LEU A 9 0.57 -31.66 -23.41
C LEU A 9 0.54 -33.20 -23.31
N GLY A 10 -0.48 -33.72 -22.64
CA GLY A 10 -0.65 -35.17 -22.41
C GLY A 10 0.46 -35.74 -21.50
N ARG A 11 1.45 -36.43 -22.09
CA ARG A 11 2.57 -37.06 -21.36
C ARG A 11 3.81 -36.16 -21.22
N VAL A 12 3.79 -34.97 -21.79
CA VAL A 12 4.94 -34.05 -21.80
C VAL A 12 4.53 -32.71 -21.19
N THR A 13 5.31 -32.25 -20.21
CA THR A 13 5.17 -30.90 -19.64
C THR A 13 6.07 -29.94 -20.41
N GLU A 14 5.49 -28.81 -20.79
CA GLU A 14 6.15 -27.69 -21.46
C GLU A 14 6.18 -26.50 -20.49
N ASN A 15 7.36 -26.00 -20.11
CA ASN A 15 7.50 -24.77 -19.33
C ASN A 15 8.23 -23.71 -20.13
N LEU A 16 7.79 -22.46 -19.99
CA LEU A 16 8.42 -21.29 -20.57
C LEU A 16 8.51 -20.21 -19.50
N GLU A 17 9.70 -19.70 -19.23
CA GLU A 17 9.94 -18.57 -18.34
C GLU A 17 10.46 -17.39 -19.15
N LEU A 18 9.82 -16.24 -18.98
CA LEU A 18 10.12 -14.98 -19.66
C LEU A 18 10.54 -13.93 -18.64
N GLY A 19 11.74 -13.38 -18.79
CA GLY A 19 12.22 -12.23 -18.06
C GLY A 19 12.27 -11.01 -18.96
N PHE A 20 11.51 -9.96 -18.64
CA PHE A 20 11.61 -8.68 -19.36
C PHE A 20 12.52 -7.72 -18.59
N GLU A 21 13.61 -7.30 -19.23
CA GLU A 21 14.53 -6.26 -18.76
C GLU A 21 14.61 -5.11 -19.78
N GLU A 22 15.26 -4.00 -19.44
CA GLU A 22 15.28 -2.81 -20.31
C GLU A 22 15.89 -3.08 -21.68
N LYS A 23 16.99 -3.83 -21.74
CA LYS A 23 17.79 -4.04 -22.97
C LYS A 23 17.64 -5.42 -23.60
N TYR A 24 17.11 -6.40 -22.88
CA TYR A 24 16.95 -7.76 -23.38
C TYR A 24 15.73 -8.48 -22.81
N ILE A 25 15.37 -9.58 -23.45
CA ILE A 25 14.34 -10.52 -23.03
C ILE A 25 15.03 -11.84 -22.74
N TYR A 26 14.97 -12.28 -21.49
CA TYR A 26 15.43 -13.59 -21.08
C TYR A 26 14.34 -14.62 -21.33
N ILE A 27 14.70 -15.76 -21.90
CA ILE A 27 13.78 -16.86 -22.18
C ILE A 27 14.43 -18.16 -21.73
N HIS A 28 13.72 -18.91 -20.89
CA HIS A 28 14.08 -20.27 -20.51
C HIS A 28 12.92 -21.19 -20.87
N TYR A 29 13.18 -22.22 -21.67
CA TYR A 29 12.17 -23.09 -22.23
C TYR A 29 12.54 -24.56 -22.00
N THR A 30 11.59 -25.33 -21.49
CA THR A 30 11.74 -26.76 -21.24
C THR A 30 10.55 -27.52 -21.81
N LYS A 31 10.81 -28.65 -22.47
CA LYS A 31 9.77 -29.54 -22.99
C LYS A 31 10.23 -30.99 -22.85
N GLY A 32 9.70 -31.67 -21.85
CA GLY A 32 10.17 -33.02 -21.49
C GLY A 32 11.67 -33.02 -21.15
N LYS A 33 12.51 -33.59 -22.02
CA LYS A 33 13.97 -33.66 -21.84
C LYS A 33 14.75 -32.54 -22.53
N THR A 34 14.11 -31.72 -23.37
CA THR A 34 14.80 -30.63 -24.07
C THR A 34 14.71 -29.35 -23.27
N GLU A 35 15.85 -28.72 -23.03
CA GLU A 35 15.98 -27.46 -22.32
C GLU A 35 16.77 -26.48 -23.21
N LYS A 36 16.25 -25.26 -23.35
CA LYS A 36 16.84 -24.18 -24.15
C LYS A 36 16.76 -22.88 -23.37
N THR A 37 17.82 -22.08 -23.44
CA THR A 37 17.86 -20.73 -22.86
C THR A 37 18.31 -19.75 -23.91
N ALA A 38 17.69 -18.58 -23.99
CA ALA A 38 18.07 -17.52 -24.91
C ALA A 38 17.94 -16.14 -24.25
N CYS A 39 18.80 -15.22 -24.65
CA CYS A 39 18.70 -13.80 -24.35
C CYS A 39 18.53 -13.03 -25.65
N ILE A 40 17.37 -12.42 -25.85
CA ILE A 40 17.05 -11.66 -27.06
C ILE A 40 17.28 -10.18 -26.79
N LEU A 41 18.20 -9.56 -27.53
CA LEU A 41 18.46 -8.13 -27.43
C LEU A 41 17.29 -7.33 -28.04
N LYS A 42 16.82 -6.34 -27.29
CA LYS A 42 15.79 -5.41 -27.76
C LYS A 42 16.45 -4.37 -28.67
N ASN A 43 15.88 -4.20 -29.85
CA ASN A 43 16.16 -3.12 -30.78
C ASN A 43 14.92 -2.21 -30.86
N ASN A 44 15.05 -0.95 -31.26
CA ASN A 44 13.97 0.03 -31.11
C ASN A 44 12.77 -0.17 -32.05
N ASP A 45 12.80 -1.16 -32.94
CA ASP A 45 11.88 -1.24 -34.08
C ASP A 45 10.90 -2.42 -34.06
N LYS A 46 10.85 -3.25 -32.99
CA LYS A 46 9.96 -4.43 -32.93
C LYS A 46 9.15 -4.52 -31.65
N THR A 47 7.96 -5.11 -31.74
CA THR A 47 7.13 -5.38 -30.57
C THR A 47 7.67 -6.54 -29.73
N LYS A 48 7.37 -6.58 -28.41
CA LYS A 48 7.76 -7.70 -27.53
C LYS A 48 7.33 -9.07 -28.09
N SER A 49 6.20 -9.14 -28.80
CA SER A 49 5.71 -10.38 -29.43
C SER A 49 6.58 -10.80 -30.60
N GLU A 50 6.98 -9.86 -31.47
CA GLU A 50 7.84 -10.14 -32.63
C GLU A 50 9.22 -10.66 -32.22
N TYR A 51 9.75 -10.21 -31.08
CA TYR A 51 10.99 -10.76 -30.53
C TYR A 51 10.89 -12.23 -30.16
N LEU A 52 9.71 -12.67 -29.73
CA LEU A 52 9.49 -14.03 -29.24
C LEU A 52 9.10 -15.01 -30.35
N GLU A 53 8.52 -14.54 -31.46
CA GLU A 53 8.08 -15.41 -32.55
C GLU A 53 9.22 -16.23 -33.17
N SER A 54 10.37 -15.62 -33.43
CA SER A 54 11.53 -16.35 -33.98
C SER A 54 11.99 -17.47 -33.05
N PHE A 55 12.01 -17.21 -31.73
CA PHE A 55 12.33 -18.22 -30.73
C PHE A 55 11.28 -19.32 -30.66
N PHE A 56 9.99 -18.96 -30.76
CA PHE A 56 8.89 -19.92 -30.72
C PHE A 56 8.87 -20.86 -31.92
N GLU A 57 9.16 -20.34 -33.11
CA GLU A 57 9.27 -21.12 -34.35
C GLU A 57 10.46 -22.08 -34.30
N GLU A 58 11.64 -21.59 -33.91
CA GLU A 58 12.86 -22.40 -33.83
C GLU A 58 12.73 -23.56 -32.83
N ASN A 59 12.02 -23.33 -31.72
CA ASN A 59 11.89 -24.29 -30.61
C ASN A 59 10.61 -25.12 -30.64
N LYS A 60 9.79 -25.00 -31.70
CA LYS A 60 8.53 -25.72 -31.87
C LYS A 60 7.65 -25.65 -30.61
N VAL A 61 7.55 -24.44 -30.06
CA VAL A 61 6.70 -24.13 -28.90
C VAL A 61 5.24 -24.39 -29.28
N SER A 62 4.46 -25.00 -28.38
CA SER A 62 3.06 -25.32 -28.69
C SER A 62 2.20 -24.08 -28.93
N GLU A 63 1.20 -24.20 -29.81
CA GLU A 63 0.27 -23.11 -30.11
C GLU A 63 -0.53 -22.66 -28.88
N GLU A 64 -0.80 -23.57 -27.94
CA GLU A 64 -1.46 -23.26 -26.67
C GLU A 64 -0.58 -22.35 -25.79
N MET A 65 0.72 -22.65 -25.72
CA MET A 65 1.70 -21.83 -25.01
C MET A 65 1.86 -20.45 -25.67
N LYS A 66 1.99 -20.40 -27.00
CA LYS A 66 2.06 -19.14 -27.75
C LYS A 66 0.84 -18.25 -27.49
N LYS A 67 -0.37 -18.83 -27.49
CA LYS A 67 -1.63 -18.11 -27.24
C LYS A 67 -1.67 -17.48 -25.85
N GLU A 68 -1.21 -18.20 -24.83
CA GLU A 68 -1.16 -17.70 -23.44
C GLU A 68 -0.16 -16.56 -23.28
N VAL A 69 1.03 -16.68 -23.87
CA VAL A 69 2.04 -15.61 -23.86
C VAL A 69 1.53 -14.37 -24.59
N ARG A 70 0.89 -14.52 -25.76
CA ARG A 70 0.30 -13.39 -26.49
C ARG A 70 -0.79 -12.69 -25.67
N LYS A 71 -1.63 -13.45 -24.96
CA LYS A 71 -2.65 -12.88 -24.05
C LYS A 71 -2.01 -12.09 -22.91
N PHE A 72 -0.94 -12.61 -22.32
CA PHE A 72 -0.17 -11.92 -21.29
C PHE A 72 0.40 -10.58 -21.78
N LEU A 73 1.06 -10.58 -22.95
CA LEU A 73 1.67 -9.38 -23.54
C LEU A 73 0.63 -8.32 -23.90
N ASN A 74 -0.56 -8.72 -24.36
CA ASN A 74 -1.65 -7.80 -24.68
C ASN A 74 -2.29 -7.19 -23.43
N ASN A 75 -2.42 -7.97 -22.35
CA ASN A 75 -2.96 -7.47 -21.08
C ASN A 75 -2.01 -6.47 -20.39
N GLU A 76 -0.69 -6.67 -20.51
CA GLU A 76 0.32 -5.74 -19.97
C GLU A 76 0.22 -4.34 -20.61
N LYS A 77 -0.07 -4.26 -21.91
CA LYS A 77 -0.32 -2.98 -22.62
C LYS A 77 -1.52 -2.23 -22.04
N ASN A 78 -2.65 -2.92 -21.87
CA ASN A 78 -3.88 -2.30 -21.34
C ASN A 78 -3.71 -1.82 -19.90
N PHE A 79 -2.92 -2.52 -19.09
CA PHE A 79 -2.66 -2.14 -17.70
C PHE A 79 -1.85 -0.84 -17.58
N ASN A 80 -0.88 -0.64 -18.49
CA ASN A 80 -0.04 0.55 -18.47
C ASN A 80 -0.81 1.82 -18.89
N ASP A 81 -1.64 1.73 -19.94
CA ASP A 81 -2.42 2.87 -20.44
C ASP A 81 -3.46 3.36 -19.43
N GLN A 82 -4.06 2.44 -18.66
CA GLN A 82 -5.01 2.80 -17.61
C GLN A 82 -4.33 3.56 -16.45
N HIS A 83 -3.15 3.12 -16.02
CA HIS A 83 -2.38 3.82 -15.00
C HIS A 83 -1.89 5.19 -15.44
N TRP A 84 -1.50 5.35 -16.72
CA TRP A 84 -1.11 6.64 -17.27
C TRP A 84 -2.27 7.62 -17.35
N ASN A 85 -3.46 7.14 -17.70
CA ASN A 85 -4.68 7.96 -17.70
C ASN A 85 -5.11 8.36 -16.28
N GLU A 86 -4.95 7.47 -15.29
CA GLU A 86 -5.21 7.80 -13.90
C GLU A 86 -4.20 8.81 -13.33
N PHE A 87 -2.91 8.63 -13.67
CA PHE A 87 -1.84 9.53 -13.27
C PHE A 87 -1.96 10.91 -13.91
N SER A 88 -2.29 10.98 -15.20
CA SER A 88 -2.51 12.26 -15.90
C SER A 88 -3.75 12.98 -15.36
N ASN A 89 -4.84 12.26 -15.10
CA ASN A 89 -6.03 12.80 -14.44
C ASN A 89 -5.72 13.29 -13.01
N PHE A 90 -4.86 12.60 -12.28
CA PHE A 90 -4.39 13.02 -10.96
C PHE A 90 -3.55 14.31 -11.04
N LEU A 91 -2.60 14.39 -11.97
CA LEU A 91 -1.80 15.59 -12.22
C LEU A 91 -2.67 16.77 -12.62
N MET A 92 -3.63 16.57 -13.52
CA MET A 92 -4.54 17.61 -14.00
C MET A 92 -5.45 18.14 -12.88
N LYS A 93 -5.95 17.25 -12.00
CA LYS A 93 -6.69 17.63 -10.79
C LYS A 93 -5.83 18.38 -9.78
N THR A 94 -4.58 17.96 -9.59
CA THR A 94 -3.67 18.59 -8.62
C THR A 94 -3.20 19.97 -9.09
N LEU A 95 -2.92 20.11 -10.39
CA LEU A 95 -2.44 21.35 -10.99
C LEU A 95 -3.55 22.41 -11.09
N SER A 96 -4.76 22.00 -11.48
CA SER A 96 -5.94 22.88 -11.46
C SER A 96 -6.27 23.36 -10.04
N LEU A 97 -6.09 22.52 -9.01
CA LEU A 97 -6.32 22.88 -7.62
C LEU A 97 -5.36 23.98 -7.12
N ASN A 98 -4.06 23.84 -7.38
CA ASN A 98 -3.06 24.84 -7.02
C ASN A 98 -3.30 26.19 -7.72
N MET A 99 -3.79 26.15 -8.97
CA MET A 99 -4.17 27.34 -9.72
C MET A 99 -5.39 28.05 -9.12
N VAL A 100 -6.40 27.30 -8.66
CA VAL A 100 -7.59 27.85 -8.00
C VAL A 100 -7.21 28.54 -6.68
N PHE A 101 -6.30 27.95 -5.89
CA PHE A 101 -5.81 28.57 -4.64
C PHE A 101 -5.04 29.87 -4.91
N GLY A 102 -4.14 29.87 -5.91
CA GLY A 102 -3.42 31.07 -6.30
C GLY A 102 -4.36 32.19 -6.75
N LEU A 103 -5.39 31.86 -7.54
CA LEU A 103 -6.37 32.82 -8.03
C LEU A 103 -7.24 33.40 -6.90
N THR A 104 -7.66 32.58 -5.92
CA THR A 104 -8.46 33.06 -4.79
C THR A 104 -7.67 34.00 -3.89
N ILE A 105 -6.40 33.69 -3.61
CA ILE A 105 -5.51 34.58 -2.85
C ILE A 105 -5.27 35.88 -3.62
N ALA A 106 -5.01 35.82 -4.93
CA ALA A 106 -4.81 37.01 -5.74
C ALA A 106 -6.04 37.92 -5.79
N LEU A 107 -7.24 37.36 -5.98
CA LEU A 107 -8.49 38.12 -6.02
C LEU A 107 -8.84 38.76 -4.67
N THR A 108 -8.59 38.06 -3.56
CA THR A 108 -8.81 38.61 -2.23
C THR A 108 -7.87 39.76 -1.93
N VAL A 109 -6.56 39.59 -2.15
CA VAL A 109 -5.58 40.67 -1.95
C VAL A 109 -5.89 41.88 -2.84
N PHE A 110 -6.23 41.65 -4.12
CA PHE A 110 -6.58 42.73 -5.04
C PHE A 110 -7.86 43.48 -4.65
N GLY A 111 -8.89 42.77 -4.20
CA GLY A 111 -10.14 43.38 -3.74
C GLY A 111 -9.94 44.29 -2.52
N PHE A 112 -9.16 43.84 -1.55
CA PHE A 112 -8.84 44.62 -0.36
C PHE A 112 -7.95 45.82 -0.68
N TYR A 113 -6.96 45.66 -1.58
CA TYR A 113 -6.16 46.78 -2.08
C TYR A 113 -7.04 47.86 -2.73
N LYS A 114 -7.95 47.46 -3.64
CA LYS A 114 -8.86 48.39 -4.32
C LYS A 114 -9.80 49.11 -3.35
N LEU A 115 -10.28 48.42 -2.33
CA LEU A 115 -11.15 48.98 -1.31
C LEU A 115 -10.40 49.97 -0.42
N GLY A 116 -9.17 49.66 0.00
CA GLY A 116 -8.32 50.58 0.73
C GLY A 116 -8.01 51.85 -0.07
N PHE A 117 -7.68 51.70 -1.36
CA PHE A 117 -7.44 52.83 -2.26
C PHE A 117 -8.67 53.74 -2.43
N PHE A 118 -9.85 53.14 -2.55
CA PHE A 118 -11.11 53.89 -2.65
C PHE A 118 -11.42 54.69 -1.37
N LEU A 119 -11.16 54.10 -0.20
CA LEU A 119 -11.37 54.75 1.08
C LEU A 119 -10.35 55.87 1.34
N ASP A 120 -9.08 55.66 1.01
CA ASP A 120 -8.07 56.73 1.08
C ASP A 120 -8.47 57.92 0.20
N ALA A 121 -8.98 57.66 -1.01
CA ALA A 121 -9.43 58.71 -1.93
C ALA A 121 -10.70 59.45 -1.45
N GLN A 122 -11.59 58.77 -0.73
CA GLN A 122 -12.85 59.37 -0.26
C GLN A 122 -12.67 60.22 1.02
N PHE A 123 -11.72 59.84 1.89
CA PHE A 123 -11.53 60.46 3.20
C PHE A 123 -10.24 61.29 3.31
N ASP A 124 -9.52 61.47 2.21
CA ASP A 124 -8.27 62.24 2.10
C ASP A 124 -7.18 61.77 3.08
N PHE A 125 -7.21 60.47 3.42
CA PHE A 125 -6.16 59.85 4.19
C PHE A 125 -4.95 59.63 3.28
N GLN A 126 -3.75 59.90 3.81
CA GLN A 126 -2.51 59.32 3.28
C GLN A 126 -2.68 57.78 3.15
N PRO A 127 -1.88 57.07 2.34
CA PRO A 127 -2.13 55.66 1.91
C PRO A 127 -2.10 54.58 3.01
N TRP A 128 -2.32 54.96 4.26
CA TRP A 128 -2.43 54.14 5.45
C TRP A 128 -3.59 53.16 5.36
N LEU A 129 -4.78 53.52 4.84
CA LEU A 129 -5.87 52.54 4.73
C LEU A 129 -5.55 51.51 3.65
N THR A 130 -4.99 51.92 2.52
CA THR A 130 -4.52 50.99 1.48
C THR A 130 -3.55 49.96 2.05
N VAL A 131 -2.58 50.40 2.87
CA VAL A 131 -1.62 49.51 3.52
C VAL A 131 -2.32 48.56 4.51
N ILE A 132 -3.16 49.08 5.40
CA ILE A 132 -3.89 48.29 6.40
C ILE A 132 -4.78 47.24 5.72
N PHE A 133 -5.58 47.64 4.74
CA PHE A 133 -6.47 46.73 4.03
C PHE A 133 -5.70 45.69 3.22
N THR A 134 -4.54 46.02 2.65
CA THR A 134 -3.69 45.04 1.96
C THR A 134 -3.19 43.95 2.92
N PHE A 135 -2.72 44.32 4.12
CA PHE A 135 -2.32 43.33 5.15
C PHE A 135 -3.50 42.47 5.60
N ILE A 136 -4.69 43.05 5.76
CA ILE A 136 -5.92 42.30 6.07
C ILE A 136 -6.27 41.33 4.94
N GLY A 137 -6.15 41.76 3.68
CA GLY A 137 -6.39 40.94 2.50
C GLY A 137 -5.43 39.75 2.41
N ILE A 138 -4.15 39.95 2.72
CA ILE A 138 -3.15 38.87 2.80
C ILE A 138 -3.50 37.89 3.93
N GLY A 139 -3.90 38.40 5.10
CA GLY A 139 -4.29 37.57 6.25
C GLY A 139 -5.52 36.70 5.95
N ILE A 140 -6.57 37.28 5.39
CA ILE A 140 -7.80 36.57 5.01
C ILE A 140 -7.56 35.62 3.84
N GLY A 141 -6.81 36.05 2.81
CA GLY A 141 -6.42 35.22 1.68
C GLY A 141 -5.59 34.01 2.10
N GLY A 142 -4.61 34.21 2.99
CA GLY A 142 -3.80 33.14 3.56
C GLY A 142 -4.62 32.16 4.41
N LEU A 143 -5.51 32.66 5.26
CA LEU A 143 -6.39 31.83 6.08
C LEU A 143 -7.38 31.01 5.25
N THR A 144 -7.99 31.62 4.23
CA THR A 144 -8.92 30.92 3.32
C THR A 144 -8.22 29.85 2.48
N GLY A 145 -7.03 30.17 1.94
CA GLY A 145 -6.17 29.19 1.27
C GLY A 145 -5.79 28.04 2.18
N TYR A 146 -5.38 28.32 3.42
CA TYR A 146 -5.05 27.31 4.43
C TYR A 146 -6.24 26.39 4.76
N VAL A 147 -7.44 26.94 4.97
CA VAL A 147 -8.65 26.16 5.26
C VAL A 147 -9.03 25.27 4.07
N MET A 148 -8.93 25.77 2.83
CA MET A 148 -9.18 24.95 1.65
C MET A 148 -8.16 23.83 1.50
N VAL A 149 -6.87 24.10 1.67
CA VAL A 149 -5.80 23.10 1.67
C VAL A 149 -6.06 22.06 2.77
N GLN A 150 -6.41 22.49 3.98
CA GLN A 150 -6.73 21.59 5.07
C GLN A 150 -7.94 20.70 4.72
N LYS A 151 -8.99 21.23 4.10
CA LYS A 151 -10.19 20.48 3.70
C LYS A 151 -9.95 19.52 2.53
N TYR A 152 -8.99 19.82 1.66
CA TYR A 152 -8.62 18.98 0.52
C TYR A 152 -7.60 17.89 0.89
N PHE A 153 -6.62 18.20 1.75
CA PHE A 153 -5.56 17.25 2.13
C PHE A 153 -5.87 16.47 3.40
N LYS A 154 -6.66 17.01 4.34
CA LYS A 154 -7.29 16.16 5.36
C LYS A 154 -8.49 15.51 4.70
N LYS A 155 -8.39 14.21 4.39
CA LYS A 155 -9.58 13.34 4.22
C LYS A 155 -10.55 13.69 5.36
N PRO A 156 -11.86 13.84 5.10
CA PRO A 156 -12.81 14.02 6.19
C PRO A 156 -12.75 12.74 7.03
N VAL A 157 -12.08 12.81 8.16
CA VAL A 157 -12.36 11.92 9.29
C VAL A 157 -13.76 12.33 9.73
N LYS A 158 -14.75 11.67 9.14
CA LYS A 158 -16.15 11.77 9.56
C LYS A 158 -16.24 11.07 10.90
N ASP A 159 -16.15 11.87 11.94
CA ASP A 159 -16.40 11.46 13.33
C ASP A 159 -17.91 11.53 13.62
N ILE A 160 -18.72 10.84 12.80
CA ILE A 160 -20.19 10.74 12.99
C ILE A 160 -20.63 9.34 12.55
N SER A 161 -20.98 8.51 13.54
CA SER A 161 -21.60 7.17 13.49
C SER A 161 -21.04 6.20 12.45
N GLN A 162 -19.87 5.63 12.75
CA GLN A 162 -19.28 4.52 12.00
C GLN A 162 -20.05 3.19 12.19
N LYS A 163 -20.94 3.10 13.19
CA LYS A 163 -21.65 1.85 13.49
C LYS A 163 -22.79 1.56 12.51
N ASP A 164 -23.47 2.59 12.01
CA ASP A 164 -24.67 2.41 11.18
C ASP A 164 -24.37 2.35 9.66
N PHE A 165 -23.38 3.13 9.20
CA PHE A 165 -23.00 3.17 7.77
C PHE A 165 -22.26 1.91 7.30
N ASP A 166 -21.55 1.25 8.21
CA ASP A 166 -20.79 0.05 7.91
C ASP A 166 -21.67 -1.19 7.79
N ILE A 167 -22.79 -1.24 8.53
CA ILE A 167 -23.80 -2.29 8.42
C ILE A 167 -24.55 -2.17 7.10
N GLU A 168 -24.92 -0.95 6.66
CA GLU A 168 -25.59 -0.74 5.37
C GLU A 168 -24.68 -1.03 4.16
N ARG A 169 -23.37 -0.73 4.24
CA ARG A 169 -22.42 -1.07 3.15
C ARG A 169 -22.14 -2.56 3.04
N VAL A 170 -22.09 -3.27 4.18
CA VAL A 170 -22.03 -4.74 4.20
C VAL A 170 -23.32 -5.33 3.65
N GLN A 171 -24.50 -4.78 3.97
CA GLN A 171 -25.78 -5.28 3.46
C GLN A 171 -26.02 -5.00 1.96
N LYS A 172 -25.44 -3.92 1.40
CA LYS A 172 -25.68 -3.54 -0.01
C LYS A 172 -24.74 -4.22 -1.02
N GLU A 173 -23.69 -4.91 -0.56
CA GLU A 173 -22.72 -5.62 -1.41
C GLU A 173 -22.71 -7.16 -1.20
N THR A 174 -23.60 -7.71 -0.37
CA THR A 174 -23.65 -9.14 0.00
C THR A 174 -24.86 -9.88 -0.56
N ASN A 175 -24.99 -9.93 -1.88
CA ASN A 175 -26.03 -10.79 -2.48
C ASN A 175 -25.66 -12.28 -2.55
N ASP A 176 -24.44 -12.70 -2.20
CA ASP A 176 -23.99 -14.10 -2.42
C ASP A 176 -23.56 -14.88 -1.15
N HIS A 177 -23.36 -14.24 0.01
CA HIS A 177 -22.84 -14.93 1.20
C HIS A 177 -23.58 -14.56 2.50
N PRO A 178 -23.91 -15.53 3.37
CA PRO A 178 -24.58 -15.26 4.63
C PRO A 178 -23.63 -14.56 5.62
N ILE A 179 -24.20 -13.71 6.48
CA ILE A 179 -23.49 -13.14 7.63
C ILE A 179 -23.40 -14.23 8.70
N ILE A 180 -22.19 -14.51 9.17
CA ILE A 180 -21.91 -15.55 10.16
C ILE A 180 -21.19 -14.97 11.37
N ASP A 181 -21.39 -15.56 12.53
CA ASP A 181 -20.59 -15.26 13.71
C ASP A 181 -19.37 -16.18 13.75
N VAL A 182 -18.18 -15.59 13.87
CA VAL A 182 -16.91 -16.33 13.88
C VAL A 182 -15.99 -15.79 14.96
N THR A 183 -15.08 -16.63 15.44
CA THR A 183 -14.04 -16.23 16.39
C THR A 183 -12.74 -15.85 15.68
N ILE A 184 -11.88 -15.08 16.36
CA ILE A 184 -10.55 -14.73 15.83
C ILE A 184 -9.70 -15.96 15.48
N ASP A 185 -9.89 -17.07 16.20
CA ASP A 185 -9.20 -18.34 15.92
C ASP A 185 -9.67 -18.99 14.62
N GLN A 186 -10.98 -18.89 14.31
CA GLN A 186 -11.53 -19.34 13.03
C GLN A 186 -11.03 -18.47 11.89
N VAL A 187 -11.00 -17.15 12.08
CA VAL A 187 -10.39 -16.22 11.11
C VAL A 187 -8.92 -16.58 10.88
N ARG A 188 -8.15 -16.86 11.94
CA ARG A 188 -6.74 -17.29 11.83
C ARG A 188 -6.59 -18.57 11.03
N LYS A 189 -7.45 -19.56 11.24
CA LYS A 189 -7.46 -20.81 10.45
C LYS A 189 -7.78 -20.53 8.98
N ALA A 190 -8.79 -19.69 8.71
CA ALA A 190 -9.18 -19.34 7.35
C ALA A 190 -8.07 -18.58 6.60
N VAL A 191 -7.40 -17.62 7.25
CA VAL A 191 -6.26 -16.89 6.68
C VAL A 191 -5.10 -17.85 6.37
N ARG A 192 -4.81 -18.80 7.25
CA ARG A 192 -3.77 -19.83 7.01
C ARG A 192 -4.12 -20.70 5.82
N GLN A 193 -5.34 -21.25 5.80
CA GLN A 193 -5.82 -22.07 4.70
C GLN A 193 -5.86 -21.30 3.37
N PHE A 194 -6.21 -20.02 3.40
CA PHE A 194 -6.12 -19.15 2.24
C PHE A 194 -4.67 -19.03 1.76
N SER A 195 -3.75 -18.74 2.68
CA SER A 195 -2.32 -18.63 2.39
C SER A 195 -1.72 -19.90 1.80
N ASP A 196 -2.17 -21.09 2.23
CA ASP A 196 -1.69 -22.37 1.74
C ASP A 196 -2.14 -22.65 0.29
N ASN A 197 -3.26 -22.07 -0.11
CA ASN A 197 -3.82 -22.19 -1.46
C ASN A 197 -3.31 -21.12 -2.44
N LEU A 198 -2.47 -20.18 -1.98
CA LEU A 198 -1.94 -19.13 -2.84
C LEU A 198 -0.87 -19.66 -3.81
N PRO A 199 -0.83 -19.17 -5.06
CA PRO A 199 0.27 -19.46 -5.98
C PRO A 199 1.61 -19.04 -5.38
N LYS A 200 2.68 -19.78 -5.72
CA LYS A 200 4.03 -19.45 -5.27
C LYS A 200 4.41 -18.02 -5.65
N GLY A 201 4.86 -17.24 -4.67
CA GLY A 201 5.24 -15.84 -4.85
C GLY A 201 4.12 -14.82 -4.57
N VAL A 202 2.91 -15.28 -4.26
CA VAL A 202 1.82 -14.41 -3.80
C VAL A 202 1.80 -14.39 -2.27
N TYR A 203 1.84 -13.20 -1.69
CA TYR A 203 1.84 -13.00 -0.24
C TYR A 203 0.41 -12.98 0.30
N ARG A 204 0.20 -13.51 1.50
CA ARG A 204 -1.11 -13.47 2.18
C ARG A 204 -1.59 -12.04 2.52
N THR A 205 -0.74 -11.03 2.39
CA THR A 205 -1.11 -9.61 2.56
C THR A 205 -2.14 -9.13 1.53
N ILE A 206 -2.40 -9.87 0.45
CA ILE A 206 -3.40 -9.50 -0.57
C ILE A 206 -4.83 -9.41 -0.02
N ILE A 207 -5.11 -10.05 1.11
CA ILE A 207 -6.43 -9.97 1.78
C ILE A 207 -6.50 -8.80 2.77
N VAL A 208 -5.43 -8.02 2.93
CA VAL A 208 -5.36 -6.92 3.90
C VAL A 208 -5.43 -5.59 3.18
N GLN A 209 -6.44 -4.81 3.52
CA GLN A 209 -6.65 -3.46 3.00
C GLN A 209 -5.64 -2.48 3.61
N ASP A 210 -5.61 -1.25 3.11
CA ASP A 210 -4.65 -0.23 3.56
C ASP A 210 -4.88 0.25 4.99
N ASP A 211 -6.08 0.06 5.53
CA ASP A 211 -6.42 0.35 6.93
C ASP A 211 -6.25 -0.87 7.85
N ASN A 212 -5.52 -1.90 7.39
CA ASN A 212 -5.32 -3.20 8.05
C ASN A 212 -6.60 -4.05 8.17
N SER A 213 -7.75 -3.63 7.63
CA SER A 213 -8.95 -4.48 7.63
C SER A 213 -8.80 -5.67 6.69
N ILE A 214 -9.42 -6.80 7.05
CA ILE A 214 -9.38 -8.02 6.24
C ILE A 214 -10.52 -8.00 5.23
N ASP A 215 -10.19 -8.24 3.96
CA ASP A 215 -11.17 -8.46 2.90
C ASP A 215 -11.76 -9.88 2.99
N PHE A 216 -12.87 -9.98 3.72
CA PHE A 216 -13.58 -11.24 3.91
C PHE A 216 -14.25 -11.78 2.66
N LYS A 217 -14.35 -11.02 1.55
CA LYS A 217 -14.85 -11.55 0.27
C LYS A 217 -13.95 -12.68 -0.23
N GLN A 218 -12.63 -12.55 -0.02
CA GLN A 218 -11.65 -13.56 -0.41
C GLN A 218 -11.65 -14.78 0.53
N LEU A 219 -12.13 -14.61 1.76
CA LEU A 219 -12.20 -15.68 2.77
C LEU A 219 -13.59 -16.33 2.88
N ALA A 220 -14.62 -15.76 2.26
CA ALA A 220 -16.01 -16.20 2.41
C ALA A 220 -16.21 -17.66 2.04
N ASN A 221 -15.53 -18.16 0.99
CA ASN A 221 -15.59 -19.56 0.58
C ASN A 221 -14.98 -20.53 1.61
N ILE A 222 -14.05 -20.05 2.43
CA ILE A 222 -13.38 -20.86 3.47
C ILE A 222 -14.16 -20.80 4.78
N LEU A 223 -14.67 -19.63 5.14
CA LEU A 223 -15.44 -19.42 6.36
C LEU A 223 -16.91 -19.85 6.23
N GLY A 224 -17.43 -19.99 5.00
CA GLY A 224 -18.84 -20.29 4.72
C GLY A 224 -19.75 -19.05 4.82
N GLY A 225 -19.18 -17.85 4.89
CA GLY A 225 -19.91 -16.60 5.06
C GLY A 225 -18.98 -15.43 5.38
N ILE A 226 -19.57 -14.25 5.54
CA ILE A 226 -18.85 -13.03 5.93
C ILE A 226 -19.04 -12.82 7.43
N PRO A 227 -17.96 -12.61 8.21
CA PRO A 227 -18.05 -12.33 9.64
C PRO A 227 -18.93 -11.13 9.97
N SER A 228 -19.76 -11.26 11.01
CA SER A 228 -20.50 -10.16 11.63
C SER A 228 -19.57 -9.14 12.29
N ASN A 229 -18.48 -9.63 12.88
CA ASN A 229 -17.45 -8.83 13.53
C ASN A 229 -16.32 -8.47 12.57
N ARG A 230 -15.71 -7.33 12.83
CA ARG A 230 -14.54 -6.85 12.09
C ARG A 230 -13.25 -7.37 12.70
N TYR A 231 -12.32 -7.70 11.82
CA TYR A 231 -10.99 -8.16 12.17
C TYR A 231 -9.95 -7.43 11.34
N TYR A 232 -8.80 -7.24 11.95
CA TYR A 232 -7.67 -6.53 11.40
C TYR A 232 -6.44 -7.44 11.38
N MET A 233 -5.56 -7.25 10.40
CA MET A 233 -4.31 -7.99 10.28
C MET A 233 -3.15 -7.03 9.98
N SER A 234 -2.03 -7.22 10.66
CA SER A 234 -0.77 -6.55 10.32
C SER A 234 -0.22 -7.07 9.00
N LYS A 235 0.22 -6.17 8.11
CA LYS A 235 0.86 -6.57 6.84
C LYS A 235 2.28 -7.06 7.05
N GLU A 236 2.95 -6.59 8.11
CA GLU A 236 4.35 -6.92 8.38
C GLU A 236 4.49 -8.19 9.24
N THR A 237 3.68 -8.36 10.30
CA THR A 237 3.80 -9.49 11.23
C THR A 237 2.74 -10.58 11.05
N TYR A 238 1.68 -10.31 10.27
CA TYR A 238 0.53 -11.21 10.08
C TYR A 238 -0.30 -11.51 11.33
N ASP A 239 -0.08 -10.78 12.42
CA ASP A 239 -0.91 -10.92 13.63
C ASP A 239 -2.32 -10.37 13.39
N LEU A 240 -3.30 -11.01 14.03
CA LEU A 240 -4.72 -10.75 13.90
C LEU A 240 -5.28 -10.06 15.15
N PHE A 241 -6.21 -9.14 14.93
CA PHE A 241 -6.80 -8.29 15.97
C PHE A 241 -8.31 -8.14 15.79
N GLU A 242 -9.01 -7.92 16.89
CA GLU A 242 -10.44 -7.59 16.92
C GLU A 242 -10.65 -6.07 16.80
N GLU A 243 -11.88 -5.63 16.59
CA GLU A 243 -12.23 -4.20 16.48
C GLU A 243 -11.73 -3.35 17.64
N LYS A 244 -11.77 -3.89 18.88
CA LYS A 244 -11.30 -3.17 20.08
C LYS A 244 -9.80 -2.81 20.02
N ASP A 245 -9.02 -3.58 19.27
CA ASP A 245 -7.56 -3.48 19.17
C ASP A 245 -7.12 -2.94 17.80
N LYS A 246 -8.04 -2.37 17.01
CA LYS A 246 -7.80 -1.85 15.65
C LYS A 246 -6.58 -0.93 15.49
N LYS A 247 -6.22 -0.17 16.53
CA LYS A 247 -5.06 0.73 16.49
C LYS A 247 -3.72 -0.01 16.45
N ILE A 248 -3.65 -1.17 17.11
CA ILE A 248 -2.42 -1.95 17.28
C ILE A 248 -1.78 -2.34 15.94
N PRO A 249 -2.48 -2.95 14.96
CA PRO A 249 -1.84 -3.36 13.69
C PRO A 249 -1.27 -2.19 12.89
N VAL A 250 -1.91 -1.02 12.94
CA VAL A 250 -1.42 0.20 12.26
C VAL A 250 -0.10 0.66 12.89
N GLU A 251 -0.07 0.75 14.22
CA GLU A 251 1.15 1.12 14.95
C GLU A 251 2.25 0.07 14.77
N MET A 252 1.88 -1.21 14.74
CA MET A 252 2.80 -2.33 14.61
C MET A 252 3.46 -2.36 13.23
N ASP A 253 2.70 -2.16 12.14
CA ASP A 253 3.27 -2.06 10.79
C ASP A 253 4.23 -0.87 10.65
N MET A 254 3.89 0.27 11.28
CA MET A 254 4.75 1.44 11.32
C MET A 254 6.06 1.16 12.06
N VAL A 255 5.98 0.55 13.25
CA VAL A 255 7.16 0.27 14.08
C VAL A 255 8.01 -0.83 13.45
N GLN A 256 7.41 -1.90 12.89
CA GLN A 256 8.17 -2.97 12.25
C GLN A 256 9.01 -2.43 11.09
N LYS A 257 8.43 -1.59 10.22
CA LYS A 257 9.18 -0.93 9.13
C LYS A 257 10.34 -0.09 9.65
N ALA A 258 10.14 0.64 10.75
CA ALA A 258 11.19 1.44 11.36
C ALA A 258 12.31 0.55 11.94
N VAL A 259 11.95 -0.56 12.57
CA VAL A 259 12.89 -1.56 13.08
C VAL A 259 13.68 -2.18 11.94
N ASP A 260 13.03 -2.60 10.86
CA ASP A 260 13.68 -3.23 9.70
C ASP A 260 14.68 -2.27 9.04
N LEU A 261 14.31 -0.99 8.89
CA LEU A 261 15.20 0.05 8.38
C LEU A 261 16.41 0.25 9.31
N PHE A 262 16.17 0.34 10.61
CA PHE A 262 17.24 0.49 11.59
C PHE A 262 18.21 -0.70 11.57
N VAL A 263 17.70 -1.93 11.54
CA VAL A 263 18.50 -3.16 11.48
C VAL A 263 19.29 -3.24 10.18
N LYS A 264 18.69 -2.83 9.06
CA LYS A 264 19.39 -2.78 7.77
C LYS A 264 20.60 -1.85 7.79
N GLU A 265 20.51 -0.73 8.49
CA GLU A 265 21.57 0.28 8.58
C GLU A 265 22.63 -0.07 9.63
N HIS A 266 22.20 -0.49 10.82
CA HIS A 266 23.06 -0.66 11.99
C HIS A 266 23.46 -2.11 12.28
N LYS A 267 22.80 -3.09 11.64
CA LYS A 267 22.94 -4.54 11.89
C LYS A 267 22.66 -4.94 13.34
N GLU A 268 21.98 -4.08 14.09
CA GLU A 268 21.58 -4.28 15.48
C GLU A 268 20.11 -3.94 15.64
N TYR A 269 19.46 -4.52 16.64
CA TYR A 269 18.06 -4.25 16.95
C TYR A 269 17.92 -3.02 17.85
N PRO A 270 16.92 -2.15 17.61
CA PRO A 270 16.68 -0.95 18.41
C PRO A 270 16.04 -1.33 19.75
N MET A 271 16.85 -1.82 20.69
CA MET A 271 16.43 -2.27 22.02
C MET A 271 17.17 -1.51 23.12
N LEU A 272 16.53 -1.38 24.28
CA LEU A 272 17.23 -0.92 25.49
C LEU A 272 18.29 -1.96 25.89
N ARG A 273 19.51 -1.49 26.13
CA ARG A 273 20.61 -2.35 26.61
C ARG A 273 20.19 -3.00 27.93
N PHE A 274 20.35 -4.32 28.00
CA PHE A 274 20.03 -5.15 29.17
C PHE A 274 18.54 -5.22 29.56
N ASP A 275 17.61 -4.89 28.67
CA ASP A 275 16.18 -5.10 28.95
C ASP A 275 15.78 -6.58 28.75
N PRO A 276 15.41 -7.31 29.82
CA PRO A 276 15.06 -8.73 29.71
C PRO A 276 13.80 -8.96 28.87
N ASN A 277 12.94 -7.94 28.74
CA ASN A 277 11.72 -8.05 27.94
C ASN A 277 11.94 -7.65 26.47
N ARG A 278 13.15 -7.19 26.09
CA ARG A 278 13.47 -6.80 24.71
C ARG A 278 12.52 -5.74 24.13
N ARG A 279 12.19 -4.70 24.92
CA ARG A 279 11.35 -3.60 24.43
C ARG A 279 12.01 -2.87 23.27
N VAL A 280 11.20 -2.50 22.28
CA VAL A 280 11.59 -1.59 21.21
C VAL A 280 11.90 -0.23 21.81
N ASN A 281 13.07 0.32 21.47
CA ASN A 281 13.51 1.64 21.91
C ASN A 281 13.05 2.71 20.90
N TYR A 282 11.89 3.30 21.15
CA TYR A 282 11.33 4.33 20.28
C TYR A 282 12.18 5.60 20.22
N TYR A 283 12.95 5.92 21.26
CA TYR A 283 13.79 7.11 21.24
C TYR A 283 14.88 7.02 20.17
N GLN A 284 15.49 5.84 19.99
CA GLN A 284 16.46 5.60 18.92
C GLN A 284 15.82 5.77 17.55
N LEU A 285 14.66 5.14 17.34
CA LEU A 285 13.93 5.22 16.07
C LEU A 285 13.44 6.64 15.73
N LEU A 286 13.12 7.45 16.74
CA LEU A 286 12.74 8.85 16.55
C LEU A 286 13.95 9.76 16.26
N GLN A 287 15.06 9.59 16.98
CA GLN A 287 16.27 10.39 16.79
C GLN A 287 16.86 10.23 15.39
N GLU A 288 16.86 9.00 14.88
CA GLU A 288 17.37 8.65 13.56
C GLU A 288 16.32 8.80 12.45
N LYS A 289 15.12 9.29 12.79
CA LYS A 289 14.01 9.60 11.88
C LYS A 289 13.43 8.39 11.12
N HIS A 290 13.66 7.17 11.59
CA HIS A 290 12.95 5.99 11.11
C HIS A 290 11.47 5.99 11.53
N LEU A 291 11.15 6.68 12.63
CA LEU A 291 9.80 6.86 13.14
C LEU A 291 9.41 8.36 13.17
N LYS A 292 8.16 8.67 12.83
CA LYS A 292 7.65 10.06 12.86
C LYS A 292 7.08 10.45 14.23
N SER A 293 6.49 9.50 14.93
CA SER A 293 5.86 9.68 16.24
C SER A 293 5.90 8.37 17.01
N ALA A 294 6.08 8.44 18.33
CA ALA A 294 6.00 7.24 19.18
C ALA A 294 4.58 6.66 19.17
N PRO A 295 4.42 5.33 19.06
CA PRO A 295 3.13 4.68 19.22
C PRO A 295 2.64 4.77 20.68
N GLU A 296 1.33 4.65 20.89
CA GLU A 296 0.76 4.47 22.24
C GLU A 296 1.07 3.06 22.78
N THR A 297 1.09 2.06 21.88
CA THR A 297 1.35 0.66 22.23
C THR A 297 2.84 0.38 22.41
N GLN A 298 3.21 -0.30 23.51
CA GLN A 298 4.56 -0.82 23.69
C GLN A 298 4.73 -2.17 22.96
N PHE A 299 5.75 -2.24 22.12
CA PHE A 299 6.15 -3.41 21.35
C PHE A 299 7.46 -4.00 21.87
N TYR A 300 7.64 -5.28 21.63
CA TYR A 300 8.77 -6.10 22.05
C TYR A 300 9.34 -6.84 20.85
N ILE A 301 10.66 -6.94 20.75
CA ILE A 301 11.32 -7.66 19.66
C ILE A 301 11.37 -9.15 20.02
N THR A 302 10.84 -9.97 19.13
CA THR A 302 10.83 -11.43 19.28
C THR A 302 12.16 -12.05 18.85
N GLU A 303 12.34 -13.35 19.14
CA GLU A 303 13.47 -14.14 18.62
C GLU A 303 13.25 -14.57 17.15
N LEU A 304 12.05 -14.40 16.61
CA LEU A 304 11.67 -14.83 15.27
C LEU A 304 11.99 -13.71 14.28
N ASP A 305 13.22 -13.74 13.76
CA ASP A 305 13.66 -12.91 12.62
C ASP A 305 13.44 -11.39 12.80
N GLY A 306 13.53 -10.91 14.05
CA GLY A 306 13.38 -9.48 14.34
C GLY A 306 11.95 -8.95 14.31
N LEU A 307 10.95 -9.82 14.21
CA LEU A 307 9.54 -9.43 14.28
C LEU A 307 9.19 -8.85 15.65
N ILE A 308 8.33 -7.84 15.68
CA ILE A 308 7.81 -7.23 16.90
C ILE A 308 6.47 -7.84 17.31
N THR A 309 6.16 -7.76 18.59
CA THR A 309 4.86 -8.16 19.15
C THR A 309 4.40 -7.18 20.22
N HIS A 310 3.08 -7.04 20.38
CA HIS A 310 2.47 -6.28 21.48
C HIS A 310 2.35 -7.11 22.77
N ILE A 311 2.58 -8.43 22.69
CA ILE A 311 2.49 -9.34 23.83
C ILE A 311 3.82 -9.28 24.59
N LYS A 312 3.75 -8.94 25.87
CA LYS A 312 4.93 -8.94 26.72
C LYS A 312 5.51 -10.35 26.82
N PRO A 313 6.79 -10.57 26.47
CA PRO A 313 7.39 -11.89 26.58
C PRO A 313 7.40 -12.35 28.03
N GLU A 314 6.97 -13.59 28.26
CA GLU A 314 7.11 -14.22 29.57
C GLU A 314 8.60 -14.42 29.86
N LYS A 315 9.04 -14.06 31.08
CA LYS A 315 10.40 -14.34 31.51
C LYS A 315 10.61 -15.85 31.38
N ARG A 316 11.54 -16.29 30.51
CA ARG A 316 12.07 -17.66 30.58
C ARG A 316 12.53 -17.85 32.03
N LYS A 317 11.86 -18.71 32.79
CA LYS A 317 12.46 -19.28 33.99
C LYS A 317 13.76 -19.91 33.50
N MET A 318 14.90 -19.41 33.95
CA MET A 318 16.16 -20.12 33.82
C MET A 318 16.00 -21.40 34.64
N GLU A 319 15.42 -22.44 34.04
CA GLU A 319 15.47 -23.78 34.57
C GLU A 319 16.87 -24.32 34.30
N ASN A 320 17.60 -24.43 35.41
CA ASN A 320 18.83 -25.16 35.61
C ASN A 320 18.96 -26.38 34.71
N SER A 321 20.02 -26.41 33.90
CA SER A 321 20.69 -27.66 33.52
C SER A 321 22.19 -27.48 33.64
N SER A 322 22.64 -27.20 34.86
CA SER A 322 23.87 -27.79 35.37
C SER A 322 23.52 -29.16 35.96
N HIS A 323 23.71 -30.23 35.18
CA HIS A 323 24.23 -31.51 35.64
C HIS A 323 24.61 -32.39 34.46
#